data_AF-A0A539EPM5-F1
#
_entry.id   AF-A0A539EPM5-F1
#
_cell.length_a   1.000
_cell.length_b   1.000
_cell.length_c   1.000
_cell.angle_alpha   90.00
_cell.angle_beta   90.00
_cell.angle_gamma   90.00
#
_symmetry.space_group_name_H-M   'P 1'
#
loop_
_entity.id
_entity.type
_entity.pdbx_description
1 polymer ?
#
loop_
_entity_poly.entity_id
_entity_poly.type
_entity_poly.pdbx_seq_one_letter_code
_entity_poly.pdbx_strand_id
1 'polypeptide(L)'
;MAVLKALAEGADPRTGELLTQGGVLDRAEVREALAAAAAVLEKRGPQPGMVGKRWTAEEEARLVSAFEAGKAVKDIAVELDRKRGGVRSRLVLLGKLKPKAAGAPT
;
A
#
# COMPACT_ATOMS: atom_id res chain seq x y z
N MET A 1 -2.21 -10.52 5.79
CA MET A 1 -1.08 -10.65 6.74
C MET A 1 -1.16 -11.89 7.61
N ALA A 2 -2.28 -12.61 7.62
CA ALA A 2 -2.45 -13.87 8.37
C ALA A 2 -1.35 -14.90 8.09
N VAL A 3 -0.89 -15.01 6.83
CA VAL A 3 0.17 -15.94 6.43
C VAL A 3 1.49 -15.72 7.19
N LEU A 4 1.97 -14.48 7.27
CA LEU A 4 3.24 -14.19 7.95
C LEU A 4 3.15 -14.41 9.46
N LYS A 5 1.99 -14.13 10.07
CA LYS A 5 1.77 -14.37 11.52
C LYS A 5 1.74 -15.86 11.83
N ALA A 6 0.96 -16.63 11.08
CA ALA A 6 0.91 -18.08 11.24
C ALA A 6 2.31 -18.71 11.14
N LEU A 7 3.11 -18.31 10.15
CA LEU A 7 4.49 -18.80 10.01
C LEU A 7 5.41 -18.36 11.17
N ALA A 8 5.24 -17.14 11.68
CA ALA A 8 5.99 -16.65 12.84
C ALA A 8 5.63 -17.39 14.14
N GLU A 9 4.41 -17.91 14.22
CA GLU A 9 3.94 -18.79 15.31
C GLU A 9 4.34 -20.26 15.10
N GLY A 10 4.95 -20.57 13.95
CA GLY A 10 5.32 -21.93 13.58
C GLY A 10 4.10 -22.77 13.17
N ALA A 11 3.05 -22.16 12.65
CA ALA A 11 1.83 -22.81 12.19
C ALA A 11 1.65 -22.71 10.66
N ASP A 12 1.03 -23.71 10.08
CA ASP A 12 0.62 -23.72 8.67
C ASP A 12 -0.44 -22.62 8.44
N PRO A 13 -0.23 -21.68 7.51
CA PRO A 13 -1.18 -20.60 7.23
C PRO A 13 -2.57 -21.03 6.73
N ARG A 14 -2.68 -22.25 6.21
CA ARG A 14 -3.88 -22.81 5.61
C ARG A 14 -4.61 -23.72 6.59
N THR A 15 -3.89 -24.55 7.35
CA THR A 15 -4.50 -25.53 8.25
C THR A 15 -4.46 -25.13 9.73
N GLY A 16 -3.57 -24.22 10.12
CA GLY A 16 -3.33 -23.84 11.51
C GLY A 16 -2.53 -24.88 12.31
N GLU A 17 -2.08 -25.95 11.67
CA GLU A 17 -1.30 -27.01 12.33
C GLU A 17 0.12 -26.55 12.63
N LEU A 18 0.66 -26.99 13.77
CA LEU A 18 2.04 -26.69 14.13
C LEU A 18 3.01 -27.38 13.16
N LEU A 19 3.87 -26.59 12.54
CA LEU A 19 4.98 -26.99 11.69
C LEU A 19 6.17 -27.44 12.57
N THR A 20 5.93 -28.38 13.48
CA THR A 20 6.93 -28.81 14.47
C THR A 20 7.71 -30.01 13.99
N GLN A 21 8.57 -29.88 12.98
CA GLN A 21 9.66 -30.84 12.71
C GLN A 21 10.81 -30.21 11.89
N GLY A 22 11.97 -29.99 12.52
CA GLY A 22 13.32 -29.90 11.91
C GLY A 22 13.53 -28.93 10.74
N GLY A 23 12.57 -28.08 10.46
CA GLY A 23 12.56 -27.15 9.33
C GLY A 23 13.05 -25.76 9.74
N VAL A 24 13.29 -24.91 8.76
CA VAL A 24 13.78 -23.53 8.95
C VAL A 24 12.86 -22.72 9.90
N LEU A 25 11.57 -23.03 9.98
CA LEU A 25 10.61 -22.38 10.89
C LEU A 25 10.72 -22.82 12.37
N ASP A 26 11.49 -23.88 12.67
CA ASP A 26 11.77 -24.27 14.06
C ASP A 26 12.79 -23.33 14.75
N ARG A 27 13.55 -22.58 13.95
CA ARG A 27 14.61 -21.71 14.43
C ARG A 27 14.00 -20.44 14.99
N ALA A 28 14.33 -20.14 16.25
CA ALA A 28 13.81 -18.94 16.94
C ALA A 28 14.12 -17.65 16.15
N GLU A 29 15.36 -17.54 15.66
CA GLU A 29 15.84 -16.44 14.81
C GLU A 29 14.97 -16.23 13.55
N VAL A 30 14.48 -17.29 12.92
CA VAL A 30 13.60 -17.19 11.74
C VAL A 30 12.19 -16.72 12.15
N ARG A 31 11.63 -17.26 13.23
CA ARG A 31 10.30 -16.85 13.72
C ARG A 31 10.29 -15.38 14.16
N GLU A 32 11.34 -14.94 14.85
CA GLU A 32 11.50 -13.54 15.25
C GLU A 32 11.61 -12.60 14.04
N ALA A 33 12.39 -12.98 13.02
CA ALA A 33 12.48 -12.20 11.78
C ALA A 33 11.13 -12.07 11.07
N LEU A 34 10.35 -13.16 11.00
CA LEU A 34 9.01 -13.15 10.41
C LEU A 34 8.03 -12.30 11.22
N ALA A 35 8.06 -12.39 12.56
CA ALA A 35 7.25 -11.55 13.45
C ALA A 35 7.58 -10.06 13.26
N ALA A 36 8.85 -9.71 13.19
CA ALA A 36 9.29 -8.34 12.93
C ALA A 36 8.81 -7.83 11.56
N ALA A 37 8.92 -8.66 10.52
CA ALA A 37 8.43 -8.34 9.18
C ALA A 37 6.91 -8.12 9.16
N ALA A 38 6.14 -9.00 9.84
CA ALA A 38 4.70 -8.85 9.97
C ALA A 38 4.32 -7.53 10.65
N ALA A 39 4.99 -7.19 11.76
CA ALA A 39 4.73 -5.94 12.49
C ALA A 39 5.03 -4.68 11.66
N VAL A 40 6.13 -4.69 10.88
CA VAL A 40 6.46 -3.57 9.96
C VAL A 40 5.41 -3.44 8.86
N LEU A 41 4.96 -4.56 8.29
CA LEU A 41 3.96 -4.55 7.24
C LEU A 41 2.59 -4.09 7.77
N GLU A 42 2.17 -4.52 8.96
CA GLU A 42 0.94 -4.05 9.59
C GLU A 42 0.95 -2.53 9.79
N LYS A 43 2.08 -1.99 10.26
CA LYS A 43 2.28 -0.53 10.38
C LYS A 43 2.23 0.20 9.03
N ARG A 44 2.66 -0.44 7.94
CA ARG A 44 2.61 0.14 6.58
C ARG A 44 1.20 0.14 6.00
N GLY A 45 0.29 -0.69 6.49
CA GLY A 45 -1.07 -0.83 5.99
C GLY A 45 -1.13 -1.39 4.56
N PRO A 46 -2.34 -1.66 4.03
CA PRO A 46 -2.50 -2.03 2.63
C PRO A 46 -1.97 -0.92 1.72
N GLN A 47 -1.05 -1.27 0.81
CA GLN A 47 -0.70 -0.35 -0.27
C GLN A 47 -1.88 -0.27 -1.25
N PRO A 48 -2.27 0.93 -1.69
CA PRO A 48 -3.22 1.06 -2.80
C PRO A 48 -2.73 0.23 -3.98
N GLY A 49 -3.64 -0.48 -4.66
CA GLY A 49 -3.31 -1.49 -5.67
C GLY A 49 -2.55 -0.97 -6.90
N MET A 50 -2.36 0.34 -6.96
CA MET A 50 -1.74 1.06 -8.07
C MET A 50 -0.47 1.84 -7.73
N VAL A 51 0.19 1.56 -6.60
CA VAL A 51 1.53 2.12 -6.31
C VAL A 51 2.53 1.67 -7.40
N GLY A 52 3.14 2.62 -8.11
CA GLY A 52 4.16 2.35 -9.14
C GLY A 52 3.62 1.96 -10.53
N LYS A 53 2.32 1.70 -10.68
CA LYS A 53 1.71 1.46 -12.01
C LYS A 53 1.68 2.74 -12.83
N ARG A 54 1.90 2.65 -14.15
CA ARG A 54 1.68 3.77 -15.09
C ARG A 54 0.21 4.21 -15.04
N TRP A 55 -0.05 5.49 -15.32
CA TRP A 55 -1.42 6.01 -15.51
C TRP A 55 -1.91 5.59 -16.89
N THR A 56 -3.10 5.01 -16.99
CA THR A 56 -3.74 4.79 -18.29
C THR A 56 -4.49 6.04 -18.75
N ALA A 57 -4.82 6.12 -20.04
CA ALA A 57 -5.59 7.22 -20.60
C ALA A 57 -6.99 7.28 -19.98
N GLU A 58 -7.61 6.13 -19.71
CA GLU A 58 -8.94 6.04 -19.09
C GLU A 58 -8.92 6.48 -17.62
N GLU A 59 -7.90 6.09 -16.85
CA GLU A 59 -7.71 6.57 -15.48
C GLU A 59 -7.54 8.09 -15.45
N GLU A 60 -6.76 8.64 -16.38
CA GLU A 60 -6.55 10.07 -16.50
C GLU A 60 -7.82 10.83 -16.86
N ALA A 61 -8.60 10.33 -17.83
CA ALA A 61 -9.88 10.93 -18.18
C ALA A 61 -10.84 10.96 -16.98
N ARG A 62 -10.89 9.86 -16.19
CA ARG A 62 -11.67 9.81 -14.95
C ARG A 62 -11.14 10.78 -13.89
N LEU A 63 -9.83 10.90 -13.74
CA LEU A 63 -9.19 11.87 -12.85
C LEU A 63 -9.60 13.30 -13.19
N VAL A 64 -9.46 13.68 -14.46
CA VAL A 64 -9.77 15.05 -14.92
C VAL A 64 -11.25 15.34 -14.75
N SER A 65 -12.13 14.45 -15.20
CA SER A 65 -13.58 14.62 -15.07
C SER A 65 -14.02 14.78 -13.62
N ALA A 66 -13.52 13.93 -12.71
CA ALA A 66 -13.86 14.02 -11.30
C ALA A 66 -13.34 15.31 -10.64
N PHE A 67 -12.14 15.76 -11.02
CA PHE A 67 -11.56 17.00 -10.50
C PHE A 67 -12.31 18.24 -11.00
N GLU A 68 -12.67 18.29 -12.28
CA GLU A 68 -13.47 19.38 -12.87
C GLU A 68 -14.90 19.41 -12.33
N ALA A 69 -15.46 18.27 -11.92
CA ALA A 69 -16.70 18.18 -11.16
C ALA A 69 -16.58 18.67 -9.71
N GLY A 70 -15.42 19.19 -9.28
CA GLY A 70 -15.20 19.76 -7.96
C GLY A 70 -14.97 18.72 -6.85
N LYS A 71 -14.79 17.43 -7.19
CA LYS A 71 -14.55 16.39 -6.20
C LYS A 71 -13.19 16.59 -5.51
N ALA A 72 -13.14 16.35 -4.20
CA ALA A 72 -11.89 16.50 -3.47
C ALA A 72 -10.88 15.40 -3.85
N VAL A 73 -9.60 15.76 -3.92
CA VAL A 73 -8.48 14.86 -4.24
C VAL A 73 -8.46 13.59 -3.38
N LYS A 74 -8.90 13.67 -2.12
CA LYS A 74 -8.98 12.51 -1.22
C LYS A 74 -9.99 11.46 -1.72
N ASP A 75 -11.10 11.89 -2.29
CA ASP A 75 -12.20 11.02 -2.71
C ASP A 75 -11.87 10.44 -4.09
N ILE A 76 -11.29 11.24 -4.98
CA ILE A 76 -10.75 10.77 -6.27
C ILE A 76 -9.66 9.70 -6.06
N ALA A 77 -8.81 9.87 -5.04
CA ALA A 77 -7.78 8.90 -4.70
C ALA A 77 -8.36 7.54 -4.28
N VAL A 78 -9.46 7.54 -3.54
CA VAL A 78 -10.17 6.30 -3.16
C VAL A 78 -10.79 5.65 -4.39
N GLU A 79 -11.47 6.41 -5.26
CA GLU A 79 -12.15 5.89 -6.45
C GLU A 79 -11.20 5.29 -7.48
N LEU A 80 -10.01 5.88 -7.64
CA LEU A 80 -9.00 5.38 -8.57
C LEU A 80 -8.06 4.36 -7.92
N ASP A 81 -8.25 4.01 -6.64
CA ASP A 81 -7.35 3.17 -5.85
C ASP A 81 -5.87 3.62 -5.93
N ARG A 82 -5.67 4.95 -5.82
CA ARG A 82 -4.37 5.61 -5.96
C ARG A 82 -4.05 6.42 -4.71
N LYS A 83 -2.74 6.62 -4.43
CA LYS A 83 -2.34 7.52 -3.33
C LYS A 83 -2.69 8.97 -3.67
N ARG A 84 -3.15 9.73 -2.67
CA ARG A 84 -3.40 11.19 -2.77
C ARG A 84 -2.24 11.96 -3.39
N GLY A 85 -0.99 11.62 -3.03
CA GLY A 85 0.20 12.23 -3.60
C GLY A 85 0.37 11.96 -5.10
N GLY A 86 0.03 10.76 -5.56
CA GLY A 86 0.04 10.41 -6.99
C GLY A 86 -1.02 11.16 -7.78
N VAL A 87 -2.24 11.24 -7.24
CA VAL A 87 -3.35 12.04 -7.80
C VAL A 87 -2.95 13.52 -7.92
N ARG A 88 -2.42 14.12 -6.84
CA ARG A 88 -1.94 15.53 -6.87
C ARG A 88 -0.85 15.73 -7.92
N SER A 89 0.15 14.85 -7.94
CA SER A 89 1.27 14.96 -8.88
C SER A 89 0.79 14.87 -10.32
N ARG A 90 -0.19 13.99 -10.60
CA ARG A 90 -0.79 13.88 -11.92
C ARG A 90 -1.59 15.12 -12.32
N LEU A 91 -2.40 15.67 -11.41
CA LEU A 91 -3.12 16.93 -11.65
C LEU A 91 -2.17 18.12 -11.90
N VAL A 92 -1.02 18.15 -11.22
CA VAL A 92 0.03 19.15 -11.46
C VAL A 92 0.65 18.98 -12.85
N LEU A 93 0.99 17.74 -13.24
CA LEU A 93 1.51 17.45 -14.59
C LEU A 93 0.52 17.82 -15.70
N LEU A 94 -0.78 17.67 -15.43
CA LEU A 94 -1.87 18.06 -16.34
C LEU A 94 -2.23 19.55 -16.28
N GLY A 95 -1.54 20.34 -15.45
CA GLY A 95 -1.78 21.77 -15.29
C GLY A 95 -3.11 22.13 -14.59
N LYS A 96 -3.83 21.14 -14.04
CA LYS A 96 -5.12 21.33 -13.34
C LYS A 96 -4.94 21.80 -11.89
N LEU A 97 -3.77 21.58 -11.31
CA LEU A 97 -3.43 21.98 -9.95
C LEU A 97 -2.07 22.70 -9.92
N LYS A 98 -1.95 23.76 -9.13
CA LYS A 98 -0.65 24.38 -8.87
C LYS A 98 0.20 23.47 -7.98
N PRO A 99 1.52 23.34 -8.21
CA PRO A 99 2.41 22.64 -7.30
C PRO A 99 2.24 23.22 -5.89
N LYS A 100 2.12 22.34 -4.88
CA LYS A 100 2.27 22.82 -3.51
C LYS A 100 3.72 23.31 -3.38
N ALA A 101 3.93 24.57 -3.02
CA ALA A 101 5.25 25.06 -2.65
C ALA A 101 5.85 24.06 -1.66
N ALA A 102 7.04 23.54 -1.98
CA ALA A 102 7.74 22.59 -1.12
C ALA A 102 7.91 23.25 0.25
N GLY A 103 7.09 22.83 1.22
CA GLY A 103 7.20 23.29 2.60
C GLY A 103 8.49 22.73 3.16
N ALA A 104 9.32 23.64 3.67
CA ALA A 104 10.54 23.38 4.41
C ALA A 104 10.36 22.28 5.48
N PRO A 105 11.43 21.53 5.81
CA PRO A 105 11.38 20.54 6.87
C PRO A 105 11.06 21.25 8.20
N THR A 106 10.07 20.73 8.93
CA THR A 106 9.89 20.97 10.36
C THR A 106 9.98 19.62 11.07
#